data_AF-A0AAD8XX34-F1
#
_entry.id   AF-A0AAD8XX34-F1
#
_cell.length_a   1.000
_cell.length_b   1.000
_cell.length_c   1.000
_cell.angle_alpha   90.00
_cell.angle_beta   90.00
_cell.angle_gamma   90.00
#
_symmetry.space_group_name_H-M   'P 1'
#
loop_
_entity.id
_entity.type
_entity.pdbx_description
1 polymer ?
#
loop_
_entity_poly.entity_id
_entity_poly.type
_entity_poly.pdbx_seq_one_letter_code
_entity_poly.pdbx_strand_id
1 'polypeptide(L)'
;MENNGRESVTAEDIVQYFLIERQGNNDATTDEAKNIIRLYGSSGDGESIDRMSFGEYLFSSGNDLFDPAKQRFDERVLNESLSEYFINSSHNTYLTGDQIQSKSSLEAYAVALHRGCKCLELDCFDGDKTGAVVVYHSYTATSKIAFVDIVLVVKKYIVANPETLPIILSLDNHCSSPFQEMMAVILKKELGEILYHPTSTLDKLPSPRDLAGKVLLKGRRTSGKDDGLSETPKASVDINGRRVSLNDRISFASPLKNGTRNFSKDATETPSNSVNLAPELAEITTFNTVRFKDFSSAVALPVTDMVSVSESKFLRILNQNEQNVTLWKSYNRQHMTRTYPSGTRLDSSNFNPVLHWSEGCQMVSLNYQTDDSEMAINDGRFRENGGCGYVKQSLNNYPVLAGSCLPHRFGEPSGEVTSPYVILRLHDVTTTTTAQKSEELLKVEERKTHTVQDNGFCPQWTDAKEFAFKVESPGVAMLQFTIIHSDEGFIDDKMCLTAIPVRCLRQGLRSVQFYDRNCQHGSFAFARLLVSVEIEQHIPWK
;
A
#
# COMPACT_ATOMS: atom_id res chain seq x y z
N MET A 1 -16.29 8.74 36.67
CA MET A 1 -17.53 8.34 37.35
C MET A 1 -17.28 7.90 38.80
N GLU A 2 -16.34 6.99 39.07
CA GLU A 2 -16.26 6.24 40.34
C GLU A 2 -16.07 7.06 41.64
N ASN A 3 -15.52 8.28 41.60
CA ASN A 3 -15.30 9.08 42.83
C ASN A 3 -16.55 9.80 43.39
N ASN A 4 -17.63 9.97 42.62
CA ASN A 4 -18.74 10.89 42.99
C ASN A 4 -20.12 10.21 43.15
N GLY A 5 -20.24 8.89 42.96
CA GLY A 5 -21.52 8.18 43.10
C GLY A 5 -22.61 8.58 42.09
N ARG A 6 -22.27 9.30 41.01
CA ARG A 6 -23.18 9.59 39.89
C ARG A 6 -23.27 8.38 38.95
N GLU A 7 -24.49 8.02 38.55
CA GLU A 7 -24.74 6.95 37.58
C GLU A 7 -24.57 7.42 36.11
N SER A 8 -24.70 8.72 35.85
CA SER A 8 -24.44 9.36 34.56
C SER A 8 -23.54 10.61 34.67
N VAL A 9 -23.08 11.12 33.54
CA VAL A 9 -22.33 12.40 33.40
C VAL A 9 -23.00 13.30 32.36
N THR A 10 -22.98 14.61 32.57
CA THR A 10 -23.64 15.58 31.65
C THR A 10 -22.77 15.93 30.43
N ALA A 11 -23.33 16.67 29.47
CA ALA A 11 -22.56 17.22 28.36
C ALA A 11 -21.36 18.07 28.83
N GLU A 12 -21.52 18.85 29.89
CA GLU A 12 -20.48 19.70 30.48
C GLU A 12 -19.40 18.87 31.19
N ASP A 13 -19.78 17.82 31.92
CA ASP A 13 -18.82 16.85 32.49
C ASP A 13 -17.97 16.20 31.37
N ILE A 14 -18.57 15.88 30.21
CA ILE A 14 -17.86 15.30 29.05
C ILE A 14 -16.91 16.32 28.42
N VAL A 15 -17.32 17.59 28.23
CA VAL A 15 -16.42 18.62 27.67
C VAL A 15 -15.19 18.78 28.58
N GLN A 16 -15.42 19.03 29.88
CA GLN A 16 -14.33 19.32 30.82
C GLN A 16 -13.44 18.09 31.08
N TYR A 17 -14.00 17.05 31.69
CA TYR A 17 -13.23 15.94 32.25
C TYR A 17 -12.83 14.87 31.23
N PHE A 18 -13.37 14.93 30.01
CA PHE A 18 -13.03 13.99 28.95
C PHE A 18 -12.45 14.68 27.71
N LEU A 19 -13.19 15.54 27.00
CA LEU A 19 -12.72 16.10 25.73
C LEU A 19 -11.52 17.04 25.92
N ILE A 20 -11.54 17.91 26.93
CA ILE A 20 -10.39 18.75 27.29
C ILE A 20 -9.36 17.92 28.06
N GLU A 21 -9.67 17.47 29.29
CA GLU A 21 -8.67 16.88 30.20
C GLU A 21 -8.10 15.51 29.78
N ARG A 22 -8.83 14.69 28.99
CA ARG A 22 -8.40 13.32 28.62
C ARG A 22 -8.25 13.08 27.11
N GLN A 23 -8.67 14.04 26.28
CA GLN A 23 -8.50 14.00 24.82
C GLN A 23 -7.68 15.17 24.28
N GLY A 24 -7.31 16.14 25.11
CA GLY A 24 -6.51 17.30 24.74
C GLY A 24 -7.20 18.27 23.76
N ASN A 25 -8.51 18.10 23.52
CA ASN A 25 -9.27 18.95 22.61
C ASN A 25 -9.67 20.23 23.35
N ASN A 26 -8.75 21.20 23.42
CA ASN A 26 -8.99 22.49 24.08
C ASN A 26 -10.11 23.31 23.42
N ASP A 27 -10.41 23.04 22.15
CA ASP A 27 -11.49 23.67 21.39
C ASP A 27 -12.83 22.89 21.47
N ALA A 28 -12.92 21.88 22.34
CA ALA A 28 -14.10 21.03 22.48
C ALA A 28 -15.38 21.81 22.83
N THR A 29 -16.48 21.45 22.18
CA THR A 29 -17.76 22.16 22.34
C THR A 29 -18.83 21.31 23.04
N THR A 30 -19.78 21.98 23.72
CA THR A 30 -20.94 21.30 24.32
C THR A 30 -21.79 20.59 23.27
N ASP A 31 -21.77 21.01 22.00
CA ASP A 31 -22.50 20.35 20.93
C ASP A 31 -21.81 19.05 20.46
N GLU A 32 -20.48 18.94 20.53
CA GLU A 32 -19.78 17.67 20.37
C GLU A 32 -20.19 16.68 21.46
N ALA A 33 -20.19 17.11 22.73
CA ALA A 33 -20.62 16.29 23.85
C ALA A 33 -22.09 15.87 23.75
N LYS A 34 -23.00 16.78 23.39
CA LYS A 34 -24.42 16.48 23.14
C LYS A 34 -24.60 15.48 22.00
N ASN A 35 -23.78 15.55 20.95
CA ASN A 35 -23.84 14.58 19.86
C ASN A 35 -23.29 13.20 20.26
N ILE A 36 -22.30 13.11 21.15
CA ILE A 36 -21.89 11.84 21.77
C ILE A 36 -23.06 11.26 22.58
N ILE A 37 -23.70 12.07 23.44
CA ILE A 37 -24.83 11.60 24.26
C ILE A 37 -26.01 11.15 23.40
N ARG A 38 -26.37 11.88 22.34
CA ARG A 38 -27.46 11.49 21.42
C ARG A 38 -27.19 10.20 20.62
N LEU A 39 -25.93 9.89 20.35
CA LEU A 39 -25.55 8.72 19.54
C LEU A 39 -25.37 7.44 20.37
N TYR A 40 -25.01 7.56 21.64
CA TYR A 40 -24.66 6.41 22.49
C TYR A 40 -25.47 6.32 23.80
N GLY A 41 -26.08 7.41 24.28
CA GLY A 41 -26.75 7.46 25.59
C GLY A 41 -28.16 6.88 25.60
N SER A 42 -28.43 6.03 26.59
CA SER A 42 -29.69 5.30 26.80
C SER A 42 -31.00 6.10 26.68
N SER A 43 -30.99 7.42 26.95
CA SER A 43 -32.18 8.28 26.90
C SER A 43 -32.36 9.06 25.58
N GLY A 44 -31.31 9.20 24.77
CA GLY A 44 -31.34 9.93 23.49
C GLY A 44 -31.56 11.45 23.56
N ASP A 45 -31.77 12.03 24.75
CA ASP A 45 -32.05 13.47 24.95
C ASP A 45 -30.85 14.38 24.58
N GLY A 46 -29.63 13.93 24.87
CA GLY A 46 -28.41 14.73 24.73
C GLY A 46 -27.95 15.40 26.03
N GLU A 47 -28.60 15.16 27.17
CA GLU A 47 -28.33 15.80 28.45
C GLU A 47 -27.34 15.02 29.33
N SER A 48 -27.46 13.68 29.42
CA SER A 48 -26.50 12.85 30.16
C SER A 48 -26.30 11.44 29.60
N ILE A 49 -25.15 10.82 29.88
CA ILE A 49 -24.80 9.46 29.46
C ILE A 49 -24.35 8.60 30.65
N ASP A 50 -24.85 7.37 30.71
CA ASP A 50 -24.51 6.39 31.74
C ASP A 50 -23.16 5.69 31.51
N ARG A 51 -22.69 4.91 32.51
CA ARG A 51 -21.41 4.20 32.46
C ARG A 51 -21.28 3.21 31.30
N MET A 52 -22.34 2.50 30.94
CA MET A 52 -22.30 1.47 29.90
C MET A 52 -22.26 2.13 28.52
N SER A 53 -23.20 3.05 28.26
CA SER A 53 -23.27 3.87 27.06
C SER A 53 -21.96 4.63 26.79
N PHE A 54 -21.34 5.21 27.83
CA PHE A 54 -20.05 5.88 27.69
C PHE A 54 -18.91 4.90 27.38
N GLY A 55 -18.97 3.67 27.95
CA GLY A 55 -18.06 2.58 27.60
C GLY A 55 -18.16 2.17 26.13
N GLU A 56 -19.37 2.04 25.59
CA GLU A 56 -19.58 1.77 24.16
C GLU A 56 -18.99 2.87 23.28
N TYR A 57 -19.21 4.15 23.65
CA TYR A 57 -18.58 5.28 22.97
C TYR A 57 -17.03 5.21 23.00
N LEU A 58 -16.40 4.87 24.13
CA LEU A 58 -14.95 4.76 24.24
C LEU A 58 -14.34 3.77 23.24
N PHE A 59 -15.05 2.68 22.95
CA PHE A 59 -14.67 1.66 21.96
C PHE A 59 -15.20 1.91 20.54
N SER A 60 -16.04 2.94 20.34
CA SER A 60 -16.63 3.28 19.04
C SER A 60 -15.60 3.85 18.05
N SER A 61 -15.94 3.82 16.76
CA SER A 61 -15.20 4.55 15.72
C SER A 61 -15.23 6.07 15.91
N GLY A 62 -16.18 6.62 16.68
CA GLY A 62 -16.16 8.03 17.10
C GLY A 62 -14.93 8.37 17.95
N ASN A 63 -14.44 7.39 18.72
CA ASN A 63 -13.25 7.50 19.56
C ASN A 63 -12.02 6.75 19.00
N ASP A 64 -11.97 6.47 17.69
CA ASP A 64 -10.82 5.83 17.01
C ASP A 64 -9.51 6.65 17.19
N LEU A 65 -8.39 5.96 17.36
CA LEU A 65 -7.05 6.50 17.36
C LEU A 65 -6.70 7.09 15.98
N PHE A 66 -7.16 6.46 14.90
CA PHE A 66 -7.11 7.04 13.56
C PHE A 66 -8.21 8.10 13.45
N ASP A 67 -7.82 9.38 13.41
CA ASP A 67 -8.72 10.53 13.29
C ASP A 67 -9.83 10.33 12.24
N PRO A 68 -11.11 10.19 12.66
CA PRO A 68 -12.23 10.00 11.74
C PRO A 68 -12.42 11.16 10.76
N ALA A 69 -11.85 12.34 11.01
CA ALA A 69 -11.83 13.42 10.03
C ALA A 69 -10.84 13.15 8.87
N LYS A 70 -9.72 12.46 9.11
CA LYS A 70 -8.78 12.01 8.06
C LYS A 70 -9.30 10.80 7.28
N GLN A 71 -10.18 10.00 7.91
CA GLN A 71 -10.84 8.87 7.25
C GLN A 71 -12.01 9.30 6.34
N ARG A 72 -12.49 10.55 6.41
CA ARG A 72 -13.53 11.07 5.51
C ARG A 72 -12.95 11.47 4.16
N PHE A 73 -13.74 11.30 3.10
CA PHE A 73 -13.41 11.80 1.76
C PHE A 73 -13.50 13.33 1.70
N ASP A 74 -12.48 13.97 1.12
CA ASP A 74 -12.42 15.41 0.90
C ASP A 74 -11.91 15.71 -0.52
N GLU A 75 -12.82 16.00 -1.45
CA GLU A 75 -12.47 16.36 -2.82
C GLU A 75 -11.57 17.62 -2.94
N ARG A 76 -11.50 18.46 -1.91
CA ARG A 76 -10.69 19.70 -1.93
C ARG A 76 -9.19 19.39 -1.94
N VAL A 77 -8.75 18.24 -1.42
CA VAL A 77 -7.34 17.84 -1.46
C VAL A 77 -6.91 17.16 -2.76
N LEU A 78 -7.82 16.97 -3.72
CA LEU A 78 -7.61 16.17 -4.96
C LEU A 78 -7.33 17.00 -6.22
N ASN A 79 -6.96 18.28 -6.08
CA ASN A 79 -6.82 19.24 -7.19
C ASN A 79 -5.36 19.52 -7.63
N GLU A 80 -4.36 18.76 -7.14
CA GLU A 80 -2.96 18.85 -7.62
C GLU A 80 -2.69 17.86 -8.75
N SER A 81 -1.52 17.94 -9.39
CA SER A 81 -1.03 16.93 -10.34
C SER A 81 -1.00 15.52 -9.72
N LEU A 82 -1.32 14.49 -10.50
CA LEU A 82 -1.17 13.07 -10.11
C LEU A 82 0.18 12.72 -9.48
N SER A 83 1.26 13.41 -9.86
CA SER A 83 2.60 13.24 -9.26
C SER A 83 2.65 13.55 -7.75
N GLU A 84 1.78 14.43 -7.26
CA GLU A 84 1.71 14.88 -5.85
C GLU A 84 0.84 13.95 -4.96
N TYR A 85 0.56 12.72 -5.39
CA TYR A 85 -0.23 11.73 -4.63
C TYR A 85 0.53 10.40 -4.49
N PHE A 86 0.35 9.73 -3.35
CA PHE A 86 0.52 8.28 -3.30
C PHE A 86 -0.74 7.63 -3.90
N ILE A 87 -0.56 6.58 -4.70
CA ILE A 87 -1.58 5.90 -5.49
C ILE A 87 -1.61 4.43 -5.08
N ASN A 88 -2.75 3.96 -4.59
CA ASN A 88 -2.88 2.60 -4.06
C ASN A 88 -2.66 1.58 -5.20
N SER A 89 -1.60 0.78 -5.12
CA SER A 89 -1.06 0.06 -6.29
C SER A 89 -0.83 -1.42 -6.02
N SER A 90 -1.25 -2.25 -6.98
CA SER A 90 -1.06 -3.70 -6.96
C SER A 90 0.06 -4.15 -7.92
N HIS A 91 0.70 -5.26 -7.59
CA HIS A 91 1.66 -5.99 -8.41
C HIS A 91 1.10 -7.38 -8.73
N ASN A 92 1.27 -7.84 -9.98
CA ASN A 92 0.74 -9.11 -10.50
C ASN A 92 -0.70 -9.39 -10.06
N THR A 93 -1.57 -8.38 -10.18
CA THR A 93 -2.93 -8.29 -9.61
C THR A 93 -3.87 -9.45 -9.97
N TYR A 94 -3.54 -10.20 -11.02
CA TYR A 94 -4.26 -11.42 -11.40
C TYR A 94 -4.07 -12.58 -10.40
N LEU A 95 -2.95 -12.68 -9.68
CA LEU A 95 -2.60 -13.83 -8.83
C LEU A 95 -3.37 -13.89 -7.50
N THR A 96 -3.76 -15.10 -7.09
CA THR A 96 -4.39 -15.38 -5.79
C THR A 96 -3.47 -16.08 -4.78
N GLY A 97 -2.15 -16.06 -4.98
CA GLY A 97 -1.18 -16.72 -4.10
C GLY A 97 0.27 -16.51 -4.56
N ASP A 98 1.09 -17.57 -4.47
CA ASP A 98 2.49 -17.61 -4.92
C ASP A 98 2.67 -17.24 -6.41
N GLN A 99 3.91 -16.92 -6.79
CA GLN A 99 4.26 -16.50 -8.16
C GLN A 99 4.45 -17.68 -9.14
N ILE A 100 4.30 -18.95 -8.73
CA ILE A 100 4.75 -20.13 -9.51
C ILE A 100 3.60 -21.02 -10.00
N GLN A 101 2.56 -21.18 -9.20
CA GLN A 101 1.52 -22.21 -9.40
C GLN A 101 0.13 -21.76 -8.91
N SER A 102 0.02 -20.59 -8.27
CA SER A 102 -1.27 -20.06 -7.83
C SER A 102 -2.20 -19.73 -9.02
N LYS A 103 -3.47 -19.50 -8.72
CA LYS A 103 -4.47 -19.19 -9.75
C LYS A 103 -4.39 -17.73 -10.15
N SER A 104 -4.51 -17.47 -11.44
CA SER A 104 -4.96 -16.16 -11.94
C SER A 104 -6.48 -16.09 -11.86
N SER A 105 -7.04 -14.97 -11.37
CA SER A 105 -8.47 -14.80 -11.15
C SER A 105 -8.97 -13.40 -11.49
N LEU A 106 -10.19 -13.31 -12.04
CA LEU A 106 -10.92 -12.06 -12.20
C LEU A 106 -11.33 -11.45 -10.85
N GLU A 107 -11.54 -12.30 -9.85
CA GLU A 107 -11.90 -11.88 -8.49
C GLU A 107 -10.77 -11.10 -7.83
N ALA A 108 -9.50 -11.37 -8.16
CA ALA A 108 -8.36 -10.64 -7.58
C ALA A 108 -8.38 -9.15 -7.99
N TYR A 109 -8.81 -8.83 -9.22
CA TYR A 109 -9.04 -7.46 -9.66
C TYR A 109 -10.25 -6.82 -8.97
N ALA A 110 -11.34 -7.57 -8.77
CA ALA A 110 -12.51 -7.08 -8.05
C ALA A 110 -12.18 -6.79 -6.57
N VAL A 111 -11.51 -7.71 -5.89
CA VAL A 111 -10.98 -7.56 -4.52
C VAL A 111 -10.10 -6.32 -4.42
N ALA A 112 -9.13 -6.15 -5.33
CA ALA A 112 -8.24 -4.99 -5.33
C ALA A 112 -9.01 -3.67 -5.48
N LEU A 113 -9.93 -3.58 -6.44
CA LEU A 113 -10.73 -2.37 -6.67
C LEU A 113 -11.61 -2.00 -5.47
N HIS A 114 -12.23 -2.97 -4.80
CA HIS A 114 -13.01 -2.72 -3.58
C HIS A 114 -12.13 -2.41 -2.35
N ARG A 115 -10.89 -2.92 -2.29
CA ARG A 115 -9.82 -2.51 -1.35
C ARG A 115 -9.17 -1.15 -1.73
N GLY A 116 -9.88 -0.33 -2.50
CA GLY A 116 -9.45 1.03 -2.87
C GLY A 116 -8.30 1.11 -3.87
N CYS A 117 -7.88 0.01 -4.53
CA CYS A 117 -6.78 0.02 -5.49
C CYS A 117 -7.07 0.92 -6.71
N LYS A 118 -6.01 1.54 -7.24
CA LYS A 118 -6.04 2.48 -8.38
C LYS A 118 -4.92 2.22 -9.41
N CYS A 119 -4.01 1.28 -9.18
CA CYS A 119 -3.16 0.71 -10.22
C CYS A 119 -3.23 -0.83 -10.23
N LEU A 120 -3.67 -1.40 -11.34
CA LEU A 120 -3.83 -2.83 -11.56
C LEU A 120 -2.83 -3.33 -12.61
N GLU A 121 -2.23 -4.50 -12.43
CA GLU A 121 -1.22 -5.05 -13.34
C GLU A 121 -1.77 -6.18 -14.23
N LEU A 122 -1.37 -6.20 -15.50
CA LEU A 122 -1.81 -7.17 -16.51
C LEU A 122 -0.61 -7.59 -17.38
N ASP A 123 -0.08 -8.79 -17.14
CA ASP A 123 1.02 -9.37 -17.93
C ASP A 123 0.40 -10.08 -19.15
N CYS A 124 0.44 -9.42 -20.31
CA CYS A 124 -0.36 -9.77 -21.48
C CYS A 124 0.43 -10.60 -22.50
N PHE A 125 -0.10 -11.77 -22.85
CA PHE A 125 0.50 -12.73 -23.78
C PHE A 125 -0.46 -13.21 -24.87
N ASP A 126 0.12 -13.69 -25.98
CA ASP A 126 -0.59 -14.39 -27.04
C ASP A 126 -1.22 -15.69 -26.50
N GLY A 127 -2.52 -15.86 -26.77
CA GLY A 127 -3.28 -17.06 -26.43
C GLY A 127 -3.43 -17.99 -27.64
N ASP A 128 -2.34 -18.63 -28.08
CA ASP A 128 -2.31 -19.48 -29.29
C ASP A 128 -3.46 -20.50 -29.39
N LYS A 129 -3.91 -21.03 -28.24
CA LYS A 129 -4.97 -22.04 -28.15
C LYS A 129 -6.39 -21.45 -28.09
N THR A 130 -6.53 -20.17 -27.78
CA THR A 130 -7.81 -19.46 -27.62
C THR A 130 -8.07 -18.46 -28.74
N GLY A 131 -7.03 -18.03 -29.46
CA GLY A 131 -7.12 -16.93 -30.43
C GLY A 131 -7.40 -15.57 -29.77
N ALA A 132 -7.10 -15.42 -28.48
CA ALA A 132 -7.40 -14.23 -27.69
C ALA A 132 -6.27 -13.88 -26.73
N VAL A 133 -6.13 -12.60 -26.37
CA VAL A 133 -5.12 -12.13 -25.40
C VAL A 133 -5.39 -12.70 -24.00
N VAL A 134 -4.35 -13.24 -23.37
CA VAL A 134 -4.43 -13.88 -22.04
C VAL A 134 -3.45 -13.26 -21.04
N VAL A 135 -3.83 -13.26 -19.76
CA VAL A 135 -3.02 -12.76 -18.64
C VAL A 135 -2.67 -13.91 -17.68
N TYR A 136 -1.38 -14.04 -17.35
CA TYR A 136 -0.76 -15.00 -16.42
C TYR A 136 0.74 -14.70 -16.23
N HIS A 137 1.39 -15.31 -15.24
CA HIS A 137 2.83 -15.11 -15.02
C HIS A 137 3.65 -16.06 -15.92
N SER A 138 4.52 -15.52 -16.78
CA SER A 138 5.26 -16.29 -17.79
C SER A 138 6.17 -17.39 -17.22
N TYR A 139 6.38 -18.47 -17.99
CA TYR A 139 7.22 -19.63 -17.64
C TYR A 139 6.86 -20.36 -16.33
N THR A 140 5.67 -20.07 -15.78
CA THR A 140 5.16 -20.70 -14.54
C THR A 140 3.98 -21.64 -14.81
N ALA A 141 3.50 -22.31 -13.77
CA ALA A 141 2.29 -23.14 -13.78
C ALA A 141 1.00 -22.36 -13.42
N THR A 142 1.07 -21.03 -13.27
CA THR A 142 -0.10 -20.19 -12.96
C THR A 142 -1.19 -20.31 -14.04
N SER A 143 -2.47 -20.28 -13.63
CA SER A 143 -3.59 -20.40 -14.58
C SER A 143 -3.70 -19.14 -15.46
N LYS A 144 -4.41 -19.25 -16.60
CA LYS A 144 -4.63 -18.11 -17.51
C LYS A 144 -6.07 -17.59 -17.43
N ILE A 145 -6.23 -16.27 -17.52
CA ILE A 145 -7.51 -15.56 -17.66
C ILE A 145 -7.50 -14.69 -18.91
N ALA A 146 -8.67 -14.35 -19.47
CA ALA A 146 -8.75 -13.55 -20.69
C ALA A 146 -8.65 -12.04 -20.38
N PHE A 147 -7.89 -11.31 -21.20
CA PHE A 147 -7.69 -9.86 -21.05
C PHE A 147 -9.02 -9.08 -21.12
N VAL A 148 -9.91 -9.46 -22.03
CA VAL A 148 -11.23 -8.82 -22.20
C VAL A 148 -12.08 -8.90 -20.92
N ASP A 149 -12.03 -10.00 -20.18
CA ASP A 149 -12.81 -10.16 -18.97
C ASP A 149 -12.31 -9.25 -17.84
N ILE A 150 -11.01 -8.99 -17.76
CA ILE A 150 -10.42 -8.03 -16.81
C ILE A 150 -10.88 -6.61 -17.14
N VAL A 151 -10.83 -6.22 -18.43
CA VAL A 151 -11.35 -4.91 -18.89
C VAL A 151 -12.85 -4.78 -18.58
N LEU A 152 -13.62 -5.85 -18.72
CA LEU A 152 -15.05 -5.87 -18.35
C LEU A 152 -15.29 -5.79 -16.83
N VAL A 153 -14.40 -6.31 -15.97
CA VAL A 153 -14.47 -6.11 -14.51
C VAL A 153 -14.23 -4.62 -14.17
N VAL A 154 -13.18 -4.01 -14.72
CA VAL A 154 -12.89 -2.57 -14.51
C VAL A 154 -14.03 -1.68 -14.99
N LYS A 155 -14.56 -1.95 -16.19
CA LYS A 155 -15.74 -1.28 -16.76
C LYS A 155 -16.95 -1.37 -15.82
N LYS A 156 -17.28 -2.56 -15.31
CA LYS A 156 -18.39 -2.77 -14.37
C LYS A 156 -18.20 -2.01 -13.06
N TYR A 157 -16.97 -2.01 -12.52
CA TYR A 157 -16.66 -1.27 -11.29
C TYR A 157 -16.85 0.24 -11.46
N ILE A 158 -16.38 0.83 -12.56
CA ILE A 158 -16.56 2.28 -12.84
C ILE A 158 -18.03 2.62 -13.08
N VAL A 159 -18.78 1.78 -13.81
CA VAL A 159 -20.23 1.99 -14.02
C VAL A 159 -21.02 1.90 -12.70
N ALA A 160 -20.56 1.10 -11.72
CA ALA A 160 -21.14 1.04 -10.39
C ALA A 160 -20.64 2.17 -9.44
N ASN A 161 -19.48 2.76 -9.73
CA ASN A 161 -18.82 3.77 -8.91
C ASN A 161 -18.35 4.95 -9.79
N PRO A 162 -19.25 5.76 -10.38
CA PRO A 162 -18.88 6.79 -11.36
C PRO A 162 -17.95 7.87 -10.79
N GLU A 163 -18.08 8.18 -9.50
CA GLU A 163 -17.23 9.11 -8.75
C GLU A 163 -15.85 8.52 -8.38
N THR A 164 -15.52 7.29 -8.81
CA THR A 164 -14.21 6.70 -8.50
C THR A 164 -13.08 7.50 -9.15
N LEU A 165 -12.05 7.77 -8.36
CA LEU A 165 -10.80 8.35 -8.85
C LEU A 165 -10.12 7.44 -9.88
N PRO A 166 -9.27 7.99 -10.77
CA PRO A 166 -8.75 7.30 -11.95
C PRO A 166 -8.12 5.93 -11.66
N ILE A 167 -8.34 4.98 -12.59
CA ILE A 167 -7.78 3.63 -12.51
C ILE A 167 -6.71 3.46 -13.59
N ILE A 168 -5.49 3.16 -13.19
CA ILE A 168 -4.35 2.89 -14.07
C ILE A 168 -4.26 1.39 -14.35
N LEU A 169 -4.21 1.00 -15.62
CA LEU A 169 -3.87 -0.36 -16.05
C LEU A 169 -2.39 -0.39 -16.45
N SER A 170 -1.57 -1.06 -15.64
CA SER A 170 -0.15 -1.36 -15.91
C SER A 170 -0.06 -2.58 -16.80
N LEU A 171 0.09 -2.35 -18.10
CA LEU A 171 0.27 -3.40 -19.10
C LEU A 171 1.76 -3.76 -19.18
N ASP A 172 2.12 -5.00 -18.84
CA ASP A 172 3.40 -5.57 -19.30
C ASP A 172 3.13 -6.41 -20.56
N ASN A 173 3.68 -5.97 -21.68
CA ASN A 173 3.22 -6.37 -23.01
C ASN A 173 4.22 -7.31 -23.69
N HIS A 174 3.85 -8.59 -23.75
CA HIS A 174 4.60 -9.65 -24.43
C HIS A 174 3.90 -10.15 -25.70
N CYS A 175 2.85 -9.46 -26.15
CA CYS A 175 2.01 -9.88 -27.27
C CYS A 175 2.66 -9.59 -28.64
N SER A 176 2.41 -10.44 -29.64
CA SER A 176 2.73 -10.10 -31.04
C SER A 176 1.76 -9.04 -31.60
N SER A 177 2.11 -8.38 -32.71
CA SER A 177 1.34 -7.23 -33.25
C SER A 177 -0.17 -7.50 -33.36
N PRO A 178 -0.65 -8.62 -33.94
CA PRO A 178 -2.10 -8.86 -34.05
C PRO A 178 -2.82 -8.97 -32.70
N PHE A 179 -2.13 -9.45 -31.65
CA PHE A 179 -2.67 -9.50 -30.29
C PHE A 179 -2.60 -8.13 -29.60
N GLN A 180 -1.60 -7.29 -29.89
CA GLN A 180 -1.56 -5.89 -29.42
C GLN A 180 -2.63 -5.02 -30.08
N GLU A 181 -2.86 -5.20 -31.39
CA GLU A 181 -3.97 -4.61 -32.14
C GLU A 181 -5.31 -5.05 -31.52
N MET A 182 -5.44 -6.34 -31.15
CA MET A 182 -6.59 -6.85 -30.42
C MET A 182 -6.75 -6.23 -29.02
N MET A 183 -5.66 -6.01 -28.26
CA MET A 183 -5.71 -5.28 -26.98
C MET A 183 -6.26 -3.86 -27.20
N ALA A 184 -5.75 -3.13 -28.19
CA ALA A 184 -6.22 -1.78 -28.50
C ALA A 184 -7.69 -1.75 -28.93
N VAL A 185 -8.13 -2.71 -29.74
CA VAL A 185 -9.55 -2.86 -30.12
C VAL A 185 -10.43 -3.16 -28.91
N ILE A 186 -10.02 -4.08 -28.02
CA ILE A 186 -10.76 -4.41 -26.78
C ILE A 186 -10.87 -3.17 -25.88
N LEU A 187 -9.77 -2.45 -25.66
CA LEU A 187 -9.74 -1.27 -24.81
C LEU A 187 -10.62 -0.14 -25.37
N LYS A 188 -10.46 0.21 -26.65
CA LYS A 188 -11.27 1.25 -27.31
C LYS A 188 -12.76 0.87 -27.34
N LYS A 189 -13.10 -0.40 -27.64
CA LYS A 189 -14.48 -0.90 -27.68
C LYS A 189 -15.17 -0.93 -26.32
N GLU A 190 -14.48 -1.46 -25.30
CA GLU A 190 -15.12 -1.69 -24.01
C GLU A 190 -15.10 -0.48 -23.09
N LEU A 191 -14.05 0.35 -23.11
CA LEU A 191 -13.98 1.53 -22.26
C LEU A 191 -14.58 2.77 -22.94
N GLY A 192 -14.37 2.96 -24.25
CA GLY A 192 -14.86 4.15 -24.96
C GLY A 192 -14.43 5.44 -24.26
N GLU A 193 -15.38 6.34 -24.00
CA GLU A 193 -15.18 7.62 -23.29
C GLU A 193 -14.58 7.49 -21.87
N ILE A 194 -14.56 6.30 -21.27
CA ILE A 194 -13.89 6.05 -19.99
C ILE A 194 -12.36 6.04 -20.17
N LEU A 195 -11.85 5.66 -21.35
CA LEU A 195 -10.42 5.58 -21.64
C LEU A 195 -9.83 6.99 -21.85
N TYR A 196 -8.92 7.41 -20.97
CA TYR A 196 -8.20 8.67 -21.08
C TYR A 196 -6.79 8.48 -21.67
N HIS A 197 -6.51 9.19 -22.76
CA HIS A 197 -5.17 9.38 -23.29
C HIS A 197 -4.99 10.85 -23.73
N PRO A 198 -3.79 11.43 -23.56
CA PRO A 198 -3.57 12.84 -23.85
C PRO A 198 -3.47 13.08 -25.37
N THR A 199 -4.25 14.02 -25.89
CA THR A 199 -4.24 14.40 -27.31
C THR A 199 -3.11 15.38 -27.69
N SER A 200 -2.33 15.83 -26.71
CA SER A 200 -1.17 16.72 -26.86
C SER A 200 -0.12 16.41 -25.80
N THR A 201 1.09 16.97 -25.96
CA THR A 201 2.05 17.07 -24.85
C THR A 201 1.40 17.79 -23.66
N LEU A 202 1.79 17.38 -22.44
CA LEU A 202 1.36 17.99 -21.18
C LEU A 202 2.57 18.59 -20.46
N ASP A 203 2.43 19.80 -19.92
CA ASP A 203 3.45 20.46 -19.09
C ASP A 203 3.37 20.04 -17.61
N LYS A 204 2.20 19.56 -17.17
CA LYS A 204 1.90 19.03 -15.83
C LYS A 204 0.90 17.88 -16.01
N LEU A 205 0.93 16.85 -15.16
CA LEU A 205 -0.15 15.85 -15.17
C LEU A 205 -1.46 16.48 -14.66
N PRO A 206 -2.64 16.02 -15.14
CA PRO A 206 -3.92 16.44 -14.59
C PRO A 206 -4.07 15.95 -13.14
N SER A 207 -5.09 16.44 -12.45
CA SER A 207 -5.38 16.00 -11.09
C SER A 207 -6.18 14.70 -11.02
N PRO A 208 -6.17 13.99 -9.87
CA PRO A 208 -7.09 12.88 -9.62
C PRO A 208 -8.55 13.27 -9.86
N ARG A 209 -8.93 14.53 -9.60
CA ARG A 209 -10.28 15.06 -9.79
C ARG A 209 -10.63 15.29 -11.26
N ASP A 210 -9.71 15.85 -12.06
CA ASP A 210 -9.89 16.07 -13.51
C ASP A 210 -10.08 14.74 -14.28
N LEU A 211 -9.66 13.64 -13.67
CA LEU A 211 -9.65 12.29 -14.23
C LEU A 211 -10.61 11.33 -13.50
N ALA A 212 -11.55 11.86 -12.70
CA ALA A 212 -12.59 11.05 -12.07
C ALA A 212 -13.39 10.26 -13.13
N GLY A 213 -13.72 9.00 -12.81
CA GLY A 213 -14.39 8.08 -13.72
C GLY A 213 -13.56 7.62 -14.94
N LYS A 214 -12.25 7.88 -15.00
CA LYS A 214 -11.39 7.50 -16.15
C LYS A 214 -10.50 6.27 -15.89
N VAL A 215 -10.20 5.56 -16.98
CA VAL A 215 -9.13 4.55 -17.06
C VAL A 215 -7.95 5.13 -17.82
N LEU A 216 -6.75 4.97 -17.26
CA LEU A 216 -5.47 5.38 -17.84
C LEU A 216 -4.63 4.13 -18.14
N LEU A 217 -3.82 4.17 -19.20
CA LEU A 217 -2.95 3.06 -19.58
C LEU A 217 -1.47 3.41 -19.33
N LYS A 218 -0.79 2.55 -18.58
CA LYS A 218 0.66 2.52 -18.47
C LYS A 218 1.19 1.38 -19.35
N GLY A 219 2.07 1.70 -20.29
CA GLY A 219 2.68 0.73 -21.21
C GLY A 219 4.07 1.19 -21.65
N ARG A 220 4.51 0.80 -22.86
CA ARG A 220 5.57 1.50 -23.61
C ARG A 220 4.92 2.26 -24.77
N ARG A 221 5.50 3.39 -25.21
CA ARG A 221 5.09 4.15 -26.41
C ARG A 221 6.06 4.05 -27.59
N THR A 222 7.23 3.45 -27.40
CA THR A 222 8.25 3.33 -28.45
C THR A 222 8.87 1.93 -28.48
N SER A 223 9.25 1.47 -29.67
CA SER A 223 10.03 0.25 -29.90
C SER A 223 11.50 0.47 -29.52
N GLY A 224 11.75 0.73 -28.24
CA GLY A 224 13.11 0.74 -27.70
C GLY A 224 13.74 -0.65 -27.82
N LYS A 225 15.02 -0.72 -28.22
CA LYS A 225 15.78 -1.97 -28.16
C LYS A 225 15.75 -2.49 -26.73
N ASP A 226 15.35 -3.75 -26.57
CA ASP A 226 15.30 -4.38 -25.26
C ASP A 226 16.70 -4.92 -24.91
N ASP A 227 17.55 -4.02 -24.40
CA ASP A 227 18.98 -4.27 -24.11
C ASP A 227 19.23 -5.27 -22.96
N GLY A 228 18.28 -6.16 -22.64
CA GLY A 228 18.36 -7.13 -21.53
C GLY A 228 18.42 -6.49 -20.12
N LEU A 229 18.05 -5.21 -20.00
CA LEU A 229 18.12 -4.41 -18.77
C LEU A 229 16.79 -3.76 -18.37
N SER A 230 15.70 -4.19 -19.01
CA SER A 230 14.55 -4.64 -18.22
C SER A 230 15.05 -5.83 -17.39
N GLU A 231 15.23 -5.64 -16.08
CA GLU A 231 15.69 -6.73 -15.20
C GLU A 231 14.51 -7.65 -14.88
N THR A 232 14.06 -8.41 -15.89
CA THR A 232 13.19 -9.57 -15.72
C THR A 232 13.80 -10.49 -14.65
N PRO A 233 13.07 -10.88 -13.59
CA PRO A 233 13.69 -11.50 -12.42
C PRO A 233 14.55 -12.72 -12.76
N LYS A 234 15.82 -12.69 -12.33
CA LYS A 234 16.74 -13.84 -12.41
C LYS A 234 16.50 -14.84 -11.28
N ALA A 235 15.23 -15.17 -11.06
CA ALA A 235 14.85 -16.32 -10.25
C ALA A 235 15.07 -17.60 -11.04
N SER A 236 15.70 -18.60 -10.42
CA SER A 236 15.94 -19.91 -11.01
C SER A 236 15.41 -20.99 -10.08
N VAL A 237 14.47 -21.78 -10.58
CA VAL A 237 13.86 -22.90 -9.84
C VAL A 237 14.57 -24.18 -10.27
N ASP A 238 14.90 -25.06 -9.34
CA ASP A 238 15.48 -26.37 -9.67
C ASP A 238 14.35 -27.40 -9.79
N ILE A 239 14.16 -27.95 -11.00
CA ILE A 239 13.10 -28.91 -11.30
C ILE A 239 13.77 -30.21 -11.74
N ASN A 240 13.63 -31.25 -10.91
CA ASN A 240 14.22 -32.58 -11.14
C ASN A 240 15.74 -32.56 -11.39
N GLY A 241 16.49 -31.74 -10.66
CA GLY A 241 17.95 -31.61 -10.78
C GLY A 241 18.40 -30.83 -12.02
N ARG A 242 17.49 -30.04 -12.60
CA ARG A 242 17.77 -29.13 -13.71
C ARG A 242 17.34 -27.72 -13.31
N ARG A 243 18.33 -26.87 -13.03
CA ARG A 243 18.15 -25.45 -12.75
C ARG A 243 17.58 -24.74 -13.97
N VAL A 244 16.30 -24.38 -13.91
CA VAL A 244 15.59 -23.60 -14.94
C VAL A 244 15.58 -22.14 -14.52
N SER A 245 16.12 -21.25 -15.36
CA SER A 245 15.85 -19.82 -15.25
C SER A 245 14.40 -19.56 -15.64
N LEU A 246 13.65 -18.80 -14.83
CA LEU A 246 12.27 -18.39 -15.15
C LEU A 246 12.17 -17.47 -16.38
N ASN A 247 13.29 -17.19 -17.06
CA ASN A 247 13.35 -16.38 -18.29
C ASN A 247 14.22 -17.01 -19.40
N ASP A 248 14.60 -18.30 -19.31
CA ASP A 248 15.30 -18.97 -20.41
C ASP A 248 14.34 -19.23 -21.58
N ARG A 249 14.49 -18.42 -22.65
CA ARG A 249 13.75 -18.57 -23.92
C ARG A 249 14.15 -19.86 -24.65
N ILE A 250 13.59 -21.00 -24.24
CA ILE A 250 13.78 -22.27 -24.95
C ILE A 250 13.07 -22.21 -26.31
N SER A 251 13.84 -22.06 -27.37
CA SER A 251 13.34 -22.16 -28.75
C SER A 251 12.81 -23.58 -29.01
N PHE A 252 11.53 -23.70 -29.35
CA PHE A 252 10.90 -24.98 -29.71
C PHE A 252 11.44 -25.50 -31.06
N ALA A 253 12.46 -26.35 -31.01
CA ALA A 253 12.83 -27.25 -32.10
C ALA A 253 12.25 -28.65 -31.80
N SER A 254 11.48 -29.22 -32.72
CA SER A 254 10.80 -30.51 -32.53
C SER A 254 11.80 -31.68 -32.39
N PRO A 255 11.56 -32.65 -31.49
CA PRO A 255 12.53 -33.71 -31.22
C PRO A 255 12.51 -34.80 -32.30
N LEU A 256 13.57 -34.94 -33.10
CA LEU A 256 13.76 -36.10 -33.99
C LEU A 256 15.23 -36.41 -34.30
N LYS A 257 15.63 -37.64 -33.93
CA LYS A 257 16.80 -38.43 -34.36
C LYS A 257 18.18 -38.15 -33.74
N ASN A 258 18.85 -39.27 -33.44
CA ASN A 258 20.20 -39.38 -32.89
C ASN A 258 21.26 -38.92 -33.88
N GLY A 259 22.34 -38.31 -33.39
CA GLY A 259 23.55 -38.07 -34.18
C GLY A 259 24.68 -37.40 -33.38
N THR A 260 25.73 -38.15 -33.06
CA THR A 260 26.96 -37.59 -32.46
C THR A 260 27.81 -36.88 -33.50
N ARG A 261 28.16 -35.60 -33.26
CA ARG A 261 29.33 -34.91 -33.83
C ARG A 261 29.61 -33.59 -33.11
N ASN A 262 30.87 -33.34 -32.81
CA ASN A 262 31.36 -32.00 -32.49
C ASN A 262 31.44 -31.19 -33.80
N PHE A 263 31.07 -29.91 -33.78
CA PHE A 263 31.56 -28.93 -34.75
C PHE A 263 31.81 -27.56 -34.10
N SER A 264 32.60 -26.75 -34.80
CA SER A 264 33.24 -25.52 -34.32
C SER A 264 32.31 -24.32 -34.25
N LYS A 265 32.78 -23.25 -33.59
CA LYS A 265 32.16 -21.91 -33.68
C LYS A 265 32.12 -21.46 -35.14
N ASP A 266 30.94 -21.07 -35.61
CA ASP A 266 30.77 -20.10 -36.67
C ASP A 266 29.71 -19.08 -36.23
N ALA A 267 29.96 -17.81 -36.50
CA ALA A 267 29.09 -16.72 -36.06
C ALA A 267 27.99 -16.48 -37.10
N THR A 268 26.80 -17.01 -36.84
CA THR A 268 25.58 -16.62 -37.56
C THR A 268 24.75 -15.70 -36.66
N GLU A 269 24.47 -14.50 -37.16
CA GLU A 269 23.66 -13.52 -36.45
C GLU A 269 22.22 -14.04 -36.30
N THR A 270 21.77 -14.21 -35.05
CA THR A 270 20.37 -14.56 -34.78
C THR A 270 19.54 -13.28 -34.88
N PRO A 271 18.45 -13.26 -35.68
CA PRO A 271 17.64 -12.05 -35.84
C PRO A 271 16.98 -11.70 -34.51
N SER A 272 17.22 -10.48 -34.03
CA SER A 272 16.65 -10.00 -32.78
C SER A 272 15.18 -9.65 -32.97
N ASN A 273 14.30 -10.61 -32.67
CA ASN A 273 12.86 -10.37 -32.53
C ASN A 273 12.58 -9.49 -31.29
N SER A 274 12.86 -8.20 -31.41
CA SER A 274 12.23 -7.17 -30.59
C SER A 274 10.75 -7.11 -30.97
N VAL A 275 9.87 -7.30 -29.99
CA VAL A 275 8.44 -7.08 -30.18
C VAL A 275 8.23 -5.60 -30.49
N ASN A 276 7.87 -5.29 -31.74
CA ASN A 276 7.48 -3.95 -32.12
C ASN A 276 6.11 -3.64 -31.48
N LEU A 277 5.96 -2.40 -31.01
CA LEU A 277 4.73 -1.91 -30.41
C LEU A 277 3.73 -1.55 -31.51
N ALA A 278 2.48 -2.04 -31.41
CA ALA A 278 1.41 -1.66 -32.32
C ALA A 278 1.05 -0.17 -32.17
N PRO A 279 0.98 0.62 -33.26
CA PRO A 279 0.64 2.05 -33.20
C PRO A 279 -0.68 2.34 -32.47
N GLU A 280 -1.68 1.49 -32.65
CA GLU A 280 -3.03 1.60 -32.09
C GLU A 280 -3.05 1.46 -30.56
N LEU A 281 -2.06 0.75 -30.00
CA LEU A 281 -1.85 0.60 -28.55
C LEU A 281 -0.94 1.72 -28.01
N ALA A 282 0.03 2.18 -28.80
CA ALA A 282 0.87 3.33 -28.47
C ALA A 282 0.07 4.63 -28.33
N GLU A 283 -0.88 4.86 -29.26
CA GLU A 283 -1.78 6.03 -29.32
C GLU A 283 -2.59 6.24 -28.03
N ILE A 284 -3.11 5.14 -27.46
CA ILE A 284 -3.94 5.16 -26.25
C ILE A 284 -3.13 5.05 -24.95
N THR A 285 -1.80 4.92 -25.03
CA THR A 285 -0.95 4.77 -23.85
C THR A 285 -0.70 6.13 -23.16
N THR A 286 -1.41 6.37 -22.05
CA THR A 286 -1.30 7.57 -21.21
C THR A 286 0.11 7.77 -20.67
N PHE A 287 0.69 6.72 -20.06
CA PHE A 287 2.00 6.75 -19.40
C PHE A 287 3.01 5.84 -20.10
N ASN A 288 4.17 6.41 -20.47
CA ASN A 288 5.25 5.67 -21.09
C ASN A 288 6.24 5.18 -20.02
N THR A 289 6.42 3.87 -19.92
CA THR A 289 7.40 3.25 -19.02
C THR A 289 8.79 3.34 -19.64
N VAL A 290 9.63 4.22 -19.11
CA VAL A 290 11.00 4.46 -19.59
C VAL A 290 12.05 3.76 -18.74
N ARG A 291 13.15 3.35 -19.38
CA ARG A 291 14.32 2.81 -18.68
C ARG A 291 15.09 3.96 -18.02
N PHE A 292 15.08 4.00 -16.69
CA PHE A 292 15.96 4.89 -15.91
C PHE A 292 17.43 4.66 -16.29
N LYS A 293 18.14 5.78 -16.53
CA LYS A 293 19.59 5.83 -16.74
C LYS A 293 20.24 6.61 -15.60
N ASP A 294 19.79 7.85 -15.44
CA ASP A 294 20.21 8.85 -14.47
C ASP A 294 19.09 9.90 -14.34
N PHE A 295 19.15 10.75 -13.31
CA PHE A 295 18.12 11.79 -13.09
C PHE A 295 18.13 12.86 -14.17
N SER A 296 19.30 13.31 -14.61
CA SER A 296 19.47 14.42 -15.55
C SER A 296 18.80 14.16 -16.91
N SER A 297 18.83 12.92 -17.38
CA SER A 297 18.11 12.48 -18.58
C SER A 297 16.66 12.12 -18.31
N ALA A 298 16.29 11.70 -17.08
CA ALA A 298 14.90 11.40 -16.72
C ALA A 298 14.01 12.65 -16.59
N VAL A 299 14.52 13.74 -15.98
CA VAL A 299 13.79 15.03 -15.84
C VAL A 299 13.66 15.82 -17.15
N ALA A 300 14.33 15.36 -18.22
CA ALA A 300 14.27 15.97 -19.55
C ALA A 300 13.22 15.30 -20.48
N LEU A 301 12.47 14.33 -19.96
CA LEU A 301 11.39 13.63 -20.67
C LEU A 301 10.04 14.34 -20.45
N PRO A 302 8.98 14.02 -21.21
CA PRO A 302 7.62 14.47 -20.90
C PRO A 302 7.18 13.99 -19.50
N VAL A 303 6.34 14.75 -18.80
CA VAL A 303 5.82 14.36 -17.45
C VAL A 303 5.01 13.05 -17.46
N THR A 304 4.50 12.65 -18.62
CA THR A 304 3.84 11.35 -18.86
C THR A 304 4.80 10.16 -18.97
N ASP A 305 6.10 10.42 -19.10
CA ASP A 305 7.12 9.38 -19.13
C ASP A 305 7.59 9.11 -17.69
N MET A 306 7.47 7.85 -17.28
CA MET A 306 7.57 7.42 -15.89
C MET A 306 8.51 6.22 -15.73
N VAL A 307 9.12 6.09 -14.56
CA VAL A 307 10.08 5.03 -14.25
C VAL A 307 9.39 3.86 -13.55
N SER A 308 9.80 2.63 -13.87
CA SER A 308 9.47 1.42 -13.09
C SER A 308 10.76 0.72 -12.66
N VAL A 309 10.92 0.44 -11.36
CA VAL A 309 12.09 -0.26 -10.80
C VAL A 309 11.69 -1.24 -9.68
N SER A 310 12.35 -2.38 -9.62
CA SER A 310 12.20 -3.33 -8.49
C SER A 310 12.79 -2.74 -7.19
N GLU A 311 12.33 -3.23 -6.04
CA GLU A 311 12.83 -2.81 -4.71
C GLU A 311 14.37 -2.79 -4.65
N SER A 312 15.02 -3.87 -5.10
CA SER A 312 16.47 -4.05 -5.04
C SER A 312 17.21 -3.10 -5.98
N LYS A 313 16.59 -2.72 -7.11
CA LYS A 313 17.14 -1.75 -8.05
C LYS A 313 17.00 -0.32 -7.50
N PHE A 314 15.88 0.01 -6.86
CA PHE A 314 15.69 1.28 -6.16
C PHE A 314 16.71 1.46 -5.03
N LEU A 315 16.83 0.49 -4.12
CA LEU A 315 17.81 0.50 -3.03
C LEU A 315 19.25 0.59 -3.57
N ARG A 316 19.58 -0.14 -4.65
CA ARG A 316 20.88 -0.04 -5.34
C ARG A 316 21.16 1.37 -5.85
N ILE A 317 20.17 2.11 -6.36
CA ILE A 317 20.38 3.48 -6.85
C ILE A 317 20.52 4.46 -5.68
N LEU A 318 19.75 4.33 -4.60
CA LEU A 318 19.98 5.14 -3.39
C LEU A 318 21.41 4.93 -2.85
N ASN A 319 21.92 3.70 -2.84
CA ASN A 319 23.28 3.35 -2.42
C ASN A 319 24.40 3.81 -3.38
N GLN A 320 24.10 4.38 -4.56
CA GLN A 320 25.12 4.83 -5.52
C GLN A 320 25.64 6.24 -5.24
N ASN A 321 24.84 7.11 -4.62
CA ASN A 321 25.18 8.49 -4.26
C ASN A 321 24.14 9.00 -3.26
N GLU A 322 24.58 9.53 -2.12
CA GLU A 322 23.73 10.09 -1.05
C GLU A 322 22.75 11.16 -1.60
N GLN A 323 23.15 11.91 -2.63
CA GLN A 323 22.28 12.91 -3.29
C GLN A 323 21.06 12.30 -3.99
N ASN A 324 21.07 11.00 -4.30
CA ASN A 324 20.00 10.33 -5.03
C ASN A 324 18.67 10.33 -4.26
N VAL A 325 18.70 10.40 -2.93
CA VAL A 325 17.54 10.63 -2.05
C VAL A 325 16.83 11.94 -2.45
N THR A 326 17.55 13.06 -2.39
CA THR A 326 17.01 14.40 -2.74
C THR A 326 16.62 14.49 -4.21
N LEU A 327 17.37 13.86 -5.12
CA LEU A 327 17.07 13.84 -6.55
C LEU A 327 15.81 13.01 -6.87
N TRP A 328 15.58 11.88 -6.18
CA TRP A 328 14.39 11.05 -6.41
C TRP A 328 13.11 11.76 -5.93
N LYS A 329 13.14 12.40 -4.75
CA LYS A 329 12.06 13.29 -4.28
C LYS A 329 11.80 14.44 -5.26
N SER A 330 12.84 15.00 -5.87
CA SER A 330 12.71 16.12 -6.81
C SER A 330 12.09 15.69 -8.15
N TYR A 331 12.53 14.55 -8.70
CA TYR A 331 11.95 13.94 -9.91
C TYR A 331 10.47 13.62 -9.72
N ASN A 332 10.09 13.03 -8.59
CA ASN A 332 8.71 12.62 -8.30
C ASN A 332 7.71 13.79 -8.09
N ARG A 333 8.14 15.05 -8.02
CA ARG A 333 7.20 16.19 -8.04
C ARG A 333 6.58 16.42 -9.42
N GLN A 334 7.29 16.09 -10.50
CA GLN A 334 6.85 16.34 -11.88
C GLN A 334 6.55 15.05 -12.65
N HIS A 335 7.30 13.99 -12.40
CA HIS A 335 7.11 12.67 -12.98
C HIS A 335 6.56 11.68 -11.96
N MET A 336 6.38 10.42 -12.38
CA MET A 336 6.04 9.33 -11.47
C MET A 336 7.05 8.19 -11.46
N THR A 337 7.16 7.53 -10.31
CA THR A 337 7.88 6.27 -10.10
C THR A 337 6.91 5.18 -9.66
N ARG A 338 6.93 4.04 -10.35
CA ARG A 338 6.43 2.76 -9.85
C ARG A 338 7.58 1.98 -9.22
N THR A 339 7.36 1.45 -8.02
CA THR A 339 8.22 0.41 -7.45
C THR A 339 7.43 -0.88 -7.25
N TYR A 340 8.11 -2.01 -7.34
CA TYR A 340 7.48 -3.34 -7.31
C TYR A 340 8.42 -4.39 -6.66
N PRO A 341 7.91 -5.54 -6.21
CA PRO A 341 8.71 -6.54 -5.51
C PRO A 341 9.79 -7.14 -6.43
N SER A 342 10.93 -7.51 -5.87
CA SER A 342 11.90 -8.37 -6.55
C SER A 342 11.28 -9.76 -6.76
N GLY A 343 11.32 -10.29 -7.98
CA GLY A 343 10.86 -11.65 -8.27
C GLY A 343 11.71 -12.78 -7.64
N THR A 344 12.62 -12.47 -6.73
CA THR A 344 13.11 -13.42 -5.72
C THR A 344 12.02 -13.80 -4.71
N ARG A 345 11.00 -12.96 -4.54
CA ARG A 345 9.82 -13.16 -3.67
C ARG A 345 8.78 -14.05 -4.35
N LEU A 346 9.20 -15.28 -4.61
CA LEU A 346 8.39 -16.31 -5.26
C LEU A 346 7.16 -16.73 -4.42
N ASP A 347 7.23 -16.46 -3.11
CA ASP A 347 6.18 -16.60 -2.11
C ASP A 347 5.11 -15.49 -2.14
N SER A 348 5.28 -14.47 -2.99
CA SER A 348 4.47 -13.25 -3.03
C SER A 348 4.56 -12.38 -1.76
N SER A 349 5.61 -12.52 -0.95
CA SER A 349 5.90 -11.58 0.15
C SER A 349 6.03 -10.13 -0.35
N ASN A 350 5.76 -9.15 0.51
CA ASN A 350 5.91 -7.72 0.19
C ASN A 350 7.18 -7.08 0.75
N PHE A 351 7.52 -5.91 0.21
CA PHE A 351 8.61 -5.05 0.66
C PHE A 351 8.04 -3.81 1.37
N ASN A 352 8.81 -3.22 2.29
CA ASN A 352 8.29 -2.14 3.12
C ASN A 352 8.10 -0.83 2.33
N PRO A 353 6.86 -0.31 2.21
CA PRO A 353 6.57 0.79 1.29
C PRO A 353 7.03 2.16 1.82
N VAL A 354 7.30 2.30 3.13
CA VAL A 354 7.54 3.60 3.78
C VAL A 354 8.78 4.32 3.22
N LEU A 355 9.86 3.59 2.92
CA LEU A 355 11.06 4.14 2.28
C LEU A 355 10.85 4.50 0.81
N HIS A 356 9.87 3.93 0.13
CA HIS A 356 9.54 4.32 -1.24
C HIS A 356 8.64 5.57 -1.26
N TRP A 357 7.70 5.66 -0.31
CA TRP A 357 6.89 6.86 -0.09
C TRP A 357 7.73 8.05 0.40
N SER A 358 8.78 7.86 1.22
CA SER A 358 9.66 8.96 1.64
C SER A 358 10.36 9.64 0.46
N GLU A 359 10.66 8.87 -0.59
CA GLU A 359 11.26 9.35 -1.84
C GLU A 359 10.20 9.82 -2.86
N GLY A 360 8.95 9.97 -2.43
CA GLY A 360 7.83 10.46 -3.23
C GLY A 360 7.26 9.47 -4.25
N CYS A 361 7.62 8.19 -4.19
CA CYS A 361 7.17 7.21 -5.18
C CYS A 361 5.65 7.03 -5.08
N GLN A 362 4.95 7.33 -6.17
CA GLN A 362 3.49 7.34 -6.22
C GLN A 362 2.93 5.92 -6.21
N MET A 363 3.50 5.03 -7.03
CA MET A 363 2.94 3.73 -7.37
C MET A 363 3.74 2.60 -6.73
N VAL A 364 3.82 2.58 -5.40
CA VAL A 364 4.47 1.53 -4.62
C VAL A 364 3.57 0.30 -4.63
N SER A 365 3.92 -0.69 -5.46
CA SER A 365 3.02 -1.76 -5.88
C SER A 365 3.27 -3.04 -5.09
N LEU A 366 2.23 -3.57 -4.44
CA LEU A 366 2.31 -4.74 -3.55
C LEU A 366 1.48 -5.93 -4.06
N ASN A 367 1.85 -7.13 -3.63
CA ASN A 367 1.12 -8.38 -3.84
C ASN A 367 -0.12 -8.40 -2.91
N TYR A 368 -1.29 -8.07 -3.47
CA TYR A 368 -2.56 -7.88 -2.76
C TYR A 368 -3.14 -9.15 -2.13
N GLN A 369 -2.70 -10.31 -2.59
CA GLN A 369 -3.07 -11.63 -2.09
C GLN A 369 -2.41 -12.00 -0.75
N THR A 370 -1.44 -11.20 -0.28
CA THR A 370 -0.57 -11.53 0.86
C THR A 370 -0.96 -10.71 2.09
N ASP A 371 -1.38 -11.40 3.16
CA ASP A 371 -1.68 -10.81 4.48
C ASP A 371 -0.41 -10.63 5.31
N ASP A 372 0.40 -9.63 4.93
CA ASP A 372 1.65 -9.27 5.62
C ASP A 372 1.63 -7.85 6.23
N SER A 373 2.68 -7.53 6.99
CA SER A 373 2.80 -6.25 7.70
C SER A 373 2.85 -5.06 6.73
N GLU A 374 3.39 -5.30 5.56
CA GLU A 374 3.56 -4.36 4.47
C GLU A 374 2.22 -4.03 3.78
N MET A 375 1.39 -5.04 3.53
CA MET A 375 0.01 -4.84 3.07
C MET A 375 -0.83 -4.09 4.12
N ALA A 376 -0.64 -4.39 5.40
CA ALA A 376 -1.31 -3.67 6.49
C ALA A 376 -0.93 -2.19 6.55
N ILE A 377 0.35 -1.88 6.30
CA ILE A 377 0.85 -0.51 6.18
C ILE A 377 0.23 0.18 4.95
N ASN A 378 0.04 -0.54 3.84
CA ASN A 378 -0.64 -0.03 2.65
C ASN A 378 -2.12 0.29 2.94
N ASP A 379 -2.89 -0.66 3.49
CA ASP A 379 -4.29 -0.43 3.90
C ASP A 379 -4.39 0.74 4.89
N GLY A 380 -3.51 0.76 5.91
CA GLY A 380 -3.43 1.82 6.90
C GLY A 380 -3.19 3.20 6.29
N ARG A 381 -2.33 3.30 5.28
CA ARG A 381 -2.09 4.53 4.52
C ARG A 381 -3.29 4.92 3.65
N PHE A 382 -3.90 3.98 2.95
CA PHE A 382 -4.96 4.26 1.98
C PHE A 382 -6.38 4.34 2.56
N ARG A 383 -6.56 4.06 3.87
CA ARG A 383 -7.74 4.51 4.63
C ARG A 383 -7.86 6.03 4.76
N GLU A 384 -6.78 6.79 4.59
CA GLU A 384 -6.85 8.25 4.49
C GLU A 384 -7.74 8.68 3.32
N ASN A 385 -8.44 9.81 3.46
CA ASN A 385 -9.27 10.41 2.42
C ASN A 385 -10.38 9.47 1.89
N GLY A 386 -11.09 8.78 2.79
CA GLY A 386 -12.28 7.98 2.43
C GLY A 386 -12.01 6.68 1.68
N GLY A 387 -10.80 6.10 1.77
CA GLY A 387 -10.48 4.87 1.04
C GLY A 387 -10.29 5.04 -0.47
N CYS A 388 -10.27 6.28 -0.97
CA CYS A 388 -10.36 6.58 -2.41
C CYS A 388 -9.14 6.16 -3.25
N GLY A 389 -8.08 5.66 -2.62
CA GLY A 389 -6.85 5.19 -3.27
C GLY A 389 -5.86 6.29 -3.67
N TYR A 390 -6.18 7.56 -3.39
CA TYR A 390 -5.32 8.72 -3.65
C TYR A 390 -5.10 9.55 -2.39
N VAL A 391 -3.84 9.61 -1.94
CA VAL A 391 -3.44 10.28 -0.71
C VAL A 391 -2.42 11.36 -1.03
N LYS A 392 -2.76 12.65 -0.81
CA LYS A 392 -1.86 13.78 -1.13
C LYS A 392 -0.55 13.64 -0.36
N GLN A 393 0.57 13.73 -1.09
CA GLN A 393 1.91 13.68 -0.50
C GLN A 393 2.13 14.93 0.35
N SER A 394 2.48 14.73 1.62
CA SER A 394 2.95 15.82 2.49
C SER A 394 4.48 15.90 2.43
N LEU A 395 5.02 16.33 1.28
CA LEU A 395 6.46 16.60 1.11
C LEU A 395 6.92 17.88 1.82
N ASN A 396 6.00 18.62 2.45
CA ASN A 396 6.31 19.71 3.37
C ASN A 396 6.44 19.17 4.78
N ASN A 397 7.50 19.58 5.48
CA ASN A 397 7.71 19.25 6.89
C ASN A 397 6.56 19.83 7.73
N TYR A 398 5.63 18.98 8.14
CA TYR A 398 4.86 19.17 9.37
C TYR A 398 5.71 18.60 10.50
N PRO A 399 6.43 19.42 11.27
CA PRO A 399 7.28 18.87 12.32
C PRO A 399 6.38 18.29 13.42
N VAL A 400 6.56 17.00 13.70
CA VAL A 400 6.25 16.43 15.01
C VAL A 400 7.51 16.55 15.86
N LEU A 401 7.31 16.81 17.13
CA LEU A 401 8.20 17.63 17.94
C LEU A 401 8.17 16.97 19.35
N ALA A 402 9.26 16.38 19.85
CA ALA A 402 9.36 15.51 21.05
C ALA A 402 8.73 15.97 22.42
N GLY A 403 8.85 15.14 23.47
CA GLY A 403 8.15 15.26 24.77
C GLY A 403 8.93 14.85 26.06
N SER A 404 8.29 14.77 27.25
CA SER A 404 8.97 14.43 28.54
C SER A 404 8.09 14.12 29.80
N CYS A 405 8.25 12.94 30.44
CA CYS A 405 8.28 12.76 31.94
C CYS A 405 8.72 11.32 32.38
N LEU A 406 9.33 11.10 33.56
CA LEU A 406 9.83 9.78 34.04
C LEU A 406 9.91 9.59 35.59
N PRO A 407 9.56 8.39 36.13
CA PRO A 407 10.29 7.71 37.23
C PRO A 407 10.46 6.17 37.02
N HIS A 408 10.87 5.37 38.04
CA HIS A 408 11.63 4.10 37.82
C HIS A 408 11.45 2.91 38.83
N ARG A 409 11.25 1.67 38.30
CA ARG A 409 11.25 0.29 38.92
C ARG A 409 10.18 -0.01 40.01
N PHE A 410 9.69 -1.25 40.25
CA PHE A 410 10.31 -2.60 40.39
C PHE A 410 9.27 -3.76 40.21
N GLY A 411 9.71 -5.02 40.00
CA GLY A 411 8.96 -6.24 40.40
C GLY A 411 8.59 -7.27 39.31
N GLU A 412 8.59 -8.57 39.64
CA GLU A 412 8.33 -9.77 38.81
C GLU A 412 7.88 -10.96 39.73
N PRO A 413 7.41 -12.14 39.25
CA PRO A 413 6.52 -12.45 38.10
C PRO A 413 5.47 -13.59 38.35
N SER A 414 4.60 -13.86 37.35
CA SER A 414 3.87 -15.14 37.01
C SER A 414 3.01 -15.86 38.08
N GLY A 415 2.06 -16.77 37.75
CA GLY A 415 1.51 -17.32 36.50
C GLY A 415 0.64 -18.57 36.83
N GLU A 416 -0.03 -19.27 35.90
CA GLU A 416 -0.27 -18.97 34.48
C GLU A 416 -1.41 -19.82 33.88
N VAL A 417 -1.88 -19.40 32.70
CA VAL A 417 -3.15 -19.76 32.01
C VAL A 417 -3.14 -18.96 30.64
N THR A 418 -3.85 -19.26 29.52
CA THR A 418 -3.39 -18.94 28.10
C THR A 418 -3.43 -17.48 27.50
N SER A 419 -2.69 -17.17 26.41
CA SER A 419 -1.76 -16.02 26.50
C SER A 419 -1.72 -14.92 25.37
N PRO A 420 -2.57 -13.86 25.33
CA PRO A 420 -2.40 -12.71 24.40
C PRO A 420 -1.35 -11.62 24.77
N TYR A 421 -0.63 -11.08 23.77
CA TYR A 421 0.18 -9.84 23.87
C TYR A 421 0.06 -8.93 22.63
N VAL A 422 0.47 -7.67 22.77
CA VAL A 422 0.44 -6.65 21.70
C VAL A 422 1.85 -6.21 21.33
N ILE A 423 2.14 -6.17 20.02
CA ILE A 423 3.34 -5.56 19.46
C ILE A 423 2.97 -4.22 18.80
N LEU A 424 3.71 -3.17 19.13
CA LEU A 424 3.70 -1.88 18.44
C LEU A 424 4.97 -1.76 17.61
N ARG A 425 4.86 -1.38 16.33
CA ARG A 425 6.00 -1.05 15.46
C ARG A 425 5.85 0.34 14.88
N LEU A 426 6.83 1.21 15.10
CA LEU A 426 6.98 2.43 14.32
C LEU A 426 7.86 2.12 13.10
N HIS A 427 7.31 2.28 11.91
CA HIS A 427 8.04 2.28 10.65
C HIS A 427 8.25 3.74 10.22
N ASP A 428 9.50 4.19 10.10
CA ASP A 428 9.85 5.59 9.83
C ASP A 428 11.16 5.70 9.04
N VAL A 429 11.44 6.88 8.46
CA VAL A 429 12.66 7.14 7.69
C VAL A 429 13.52 8.20 8.38
N THR A 430 14.80 7.89 8.50
CA THR A 430 15.79 8.75 9.17
C THR A 430 15.99 10.07 8.41
N THR A 431 16.08 11.18 9.14
CA THR A 431 16.39 12.51 8.57
C THR A 431 17.85 12.92 8.78
N THR A 432 18.58 12.22 9.64
CA THR A 432 20.01 12.47 9.91
C THR A 432 20.90 12.13 8.72
N THR A 433 21.73 13.09 8.30
CA THR A 433 22.73 13.00 7.21
C THR A 433 23.93 12.11 7.52
N THR A 434 23.77 11.11 8.37
CA THR A 434 24.81 10.15 8.80
C THR A 434 24.54 8.74 8.30
N ALA A 435 23.35 8.47 7.75
CA ALA A 435 23.04 7.21 7.10
C ALA A 435 23.66 7.19 5.70
N GLN A 436 24.60 6.27 5.48
CA GLN A 436 25.34 6.14 4.22
C GLN A 436 24.76 5.04 3.32
N LYS A 437 23.76 4.29 3.81
CA LYS A 437 23.08 3.22 3.08
C LYS A 437 21.56 3.30 3.24
N SER A 438 20.85 2.86 2.21
CA SER A 438 19.39 2.67 2.21
C SER A 438 18.88 1.71 3.30
N GLU A 439 19.71 0.75 3.71
CA GLU A 439 19.46 -0.17 4.83
C GLU A 439 19.42 0.54 6.20
N GLU A 440 20.06 1.72 6.30
CA GLU A 440 20.08 2.58 7.49
C GLU A 440 19.00 3.68 7.44
N LEU A 441 18.34 3.88 6.28
CA LEU A 441 17.31 4.89 6.09
C LEU A 441 15.98 4.47 6.72
N LEU A 442 15.53 3.24 6.49
CA LEU A 442 14.28 2.71 7.06
C LEU A 442 14.54 2.19 8.49
N LYS A 443 13.95 2.85 9.48
CA LYS A 443 13.94 2.41 10.87
C LYS A 443 12.63 1.69 11.16
N VAL A 444 12.72 0.52 11.79
CA VAL A 444 11.56 -0.19 12.36
C VAL A 444 11.83 -0.38 13.85
N GLU A 445 11.21 0.46 14.68
CA GLU A 445 11.30 0.34 16.13
C GLU A 445 10.15 -0.51 16.65
N GLU A 446 10.46 -1.68 17.22
CA GLU A 446 9.50 -2.55 17.88
C GLU A 446 9.44 -2.27 19.39
N ARG A 447 8.24 -2.38 19.97
CA ARG A 447 7.96 -2.54 21.40
C ARG A 447 6.89 -3.61 21.56
N LYS A 448 6.92 -4.37 22.65
CA LYS A 448 5.85 -5.33 22.98
C LYS A 448 5.43 -5.26 24.44
N THR A 449 4.15 -5.51 24.69
CA THR A 449 3.62 -5.70 26.05
C THR A 449 4.17 -6.99 26.66
N HIS A 450 3.93 -7.19 27.96
CA HIS A 450 3.90 -8.54 28.52
C HIS A 450 2.69 -9.32 27.98
N THR A 451 2.70 -10.63 28.18
CA THR A 451 1.59 -11.52 27.84
C THR A 451 0.61 -11.62 29.00
N VAL A 452 -0.68 -11.40 28.73
CA VAL A 452 -1.79 -11.53 29.69
C VAL A 452 -2.42 -12.91 29.53
N GLN A 453 -2.98 -13.49 30.59
CA GLN A 453 -3.16 -14.93 30.76
C GLN A 453 -4.66 -15.33 30.98
N ASP A 454 -5.14 -16.47 30.41
CA ASP A 454 -6.50 -16.80 29.86
C ASP A 454 -7.43 -15.61 29.75
N ASN A 455 -7.05 -14.65 28.90
CA ASN A 455 -7.90 -13.47 28.73
C ASN A 455 -7.88 -12.91 27.31
N GLY A 456 -8.32 -13.72 26.34
CA GLY A 456 -8.67 -13.23 25.01
C GLY A 456 -9.98 -12.40 24.95
N PHE A 457 -10.74 -12.32 26.05
CA PHE A 457 -12.07 -11.67 26.08
C PHE A 457 -12.01 -10.20 26.53
N CYS A 458 -11.26 -9.89 27.58
CA CYS A 458 -11.04 -8.53 28.08
C CYS A 458 -9.64 -8.41 28.73
N PRO A 459 -8.55 -8.57 27.95
CA PRO A 459 -7.19 -8.49 28.48
C PRO A 459 -6.91 -7.10 29.06
N GLN A 460 -6.28 -7.07 30.23
CA GLN A 460 -5.86 -5.84 30.90
C GLN A 460 -4.37 -5.92 31.21
N TRP A 461 -3.58 -5.12 30.50
CA TRP A 461 -2.16 -4.93 30.79
C TRP A 461 -2.02 -3.92 31.94
N THR A 462 -2.24 -4.35 33.19
CA THR A 462 -2.20 -3.46 34.37
C THR A 462 -0.82 -2.85 34.58
N ASP A 463 0.23 -3.62 34.29
CA ASP A 463 1.63 -3.18 34.31
C ASP A 463 2.11 -2.76 32.90
N ALA A 464 1.29 -1.99 32.17
CA ALA A 464 1.64 -1.49 30.85
C ALA A 464 2.83 -0.53 30.94
N LYS A 465 3.97 -0.91 30.36
CA LYS A 465 5.09 -0.01 30.15
C LYS A 465 4.69 1.01 29.08
N GLU A 466 4.86 2.29 29.37
CA GLU A 466 4.72 3.36 28.38
C GLU A 466 5.72 3.15 27.23
N PHE A 467 5.25 3.30 25.99
CA PHE A 467 6.05 3.08 24.79
C PHE A 467 6.39 4.38 24.09
N ALA A 468 7.51 4.99 24.48
CA ALA A 468 8.08 6.13 23.78
C ALA A 468 8.70 5.72 22.44
N PHE A 469 8.33 6.45 21.39
CA PHE A 469 8.89 6.38 20.04
C PHE A 469 9.31 7.78 19.59
N LYS A 470 10.46 7.90 18.92
CA LYS A 470 10.88 9.16 18.27
C LYS A 470 10.51 9.09 16.79
N VAL A 471 9.76 10.09 16.31
CA VAL A 471 9.41 10.22 14.90
C VAL A 471 10.32 11.27 14.24
N GLU A 472 10.89 10.93 13.09
CA GLU A 472 11.74 11.78 12.24
C GLU A 472 11.02 12.20 10.95
N SER A 473 10.26 11.30 10.28
CA SER A 473 9.56 11.61 9.02
C SER A 473 8.02 11.44 9.13
N PRO A 474 7.31 12.24 9.96
CA PRO A 474 5.89 12.04 10.31
C PRO A 474 4.90 12.09 9.13
N GLY A 475 5.29 12.65 7.97
CA GLY A 475 4.48 12.61 6.75
C GLY A 475 4.29 11.19 6.20
N VAL A 476 5.31 10.34 6.33
CA VAL A 476 5.34 8.96 5.82
C VAL A 476 5.31 7.89 6.91
N ALA A 477 5.72 8.23 8.15
CA ALA A 477 5.78 7.32 9.29
C ALA A 477 4.44 6.62 9.59
N MET A 478 4.52 5.36 9.99
CA MET A 478 3.38 4.46 10.22
C MET A 478 3.53 3.73 11.56
N LEU A 479 2.51 3.81 12.40
CA LEU A 479 2.42 3.04 13.64
C LEU A 479 1.54 1.79 13.40
N GLN A 480 2.14 0.61 13.46
CA GLN A 480 1.47 -0.68 13.37
C GLN A 480 1.16 -1.21 14.78
N PHE A 481 -0.06 -1.72 14.97
CA PHE A 481 -0.43 -2.57 16.10
C PHE A 481 -0.66 -3.99 15.60
N THR A 482 -0.09 -4.99 16.29
CA THR A 482 -0.33 -6.42 16.04
C THR A 482 -0.75 -7.09 17.35
N ILE A 483 -1.86 -7.83 17.35
CA ILE A 483 -2.25 -8.70 18.46
C ILE A 483 -1.79 -10.12 18.13
N ILE A 484 -1.09 -10.74 19.07
CA ILE A 484 -0.50 -12.07 18.94
C ILE A 484 -0.97 -12.95 20.11
N HIS A 485 -1.35 -14.18 19.80
CA HIS A 485 -1.51 -15.25 20.78
C HIS A 485 -0.15 -15.93 20.94
N SER A 486 0.32 -16.08 22.18
CA SER A 486 1.53 -16.83 22.46
C SER A 486 1.17 -18.26 22.85
N ASP A 487 1.67 -19.21 22.07
CA ASP A 487 1.46 -20.65 22.28
C ASP A 487 2.75 -21.25 22.86
N GLU A 488 2.74 -21.57 24.16
CA GLU A 488 3.91 -22.15 24.85
C GLU A 488 4.43 -23.42 24.14
N GLY A 489 5.64 -23.34 23.61
CA GLY A 489 6.30 -24.43 22.90
C GLY A 489 6.04 -24.51 21.38
N PHE A 490 5.24 -23.61 20.82
CA PHE A 490 4.95 -23.54 19.38
C PHE A 490 5.39 -22.20 18.77
N ILE A 491 4.82 -21.83 17.61
CA ILE A 491 5.05 -20.54 16.95
C ILE A 491 3.84 -19.66 17.25
N ASP A 492 4.08 -18.53 17.92
CA ASP A 492 3.11 -17.46 18.21
C ASP A 492 2.17 -17.15 17.02
N ASP A 493 0.86 -17.23 17.24
CA ASP A 493 -0.16 -17.10 16.19
C ASP A 493 -0.66 -15.65 16.07
N LYS A 494 -0.61 -15.08 14.86
CA LYS A 494 -0.96 -13.67 14.61
C LYS A 494 -2.47 -13.51 14.45
N MET A 495 -3.15 -13.06 15.51
CA MET A 495 -4.61 -12.93 15.55
C MET A 495 -5.15 -11.85 14.61
N CYS A 496 -4.68 -10.61 14.78
CA CYS A 496 -5.11 -9.47 13.95
C CYS A 496 -4.11 -8.32 14.03
N LEU A 497 -4.26 -7.36 13.11
CA LEU A 497 -3.28 -6.32 12.86
C LEU A 497 -3.93 -5.07 12.26
N THR A 498 -3.30 -3.91 12.40
CA THR A 498 -3.74 -2.64 11.80
C THR A 498 -2.57 -1.65 11.78
N ALA A 499 -2.53 -0.71 10.83
CA ALA A 499 -1.55 0.38 10.81
C ALA A 499 -2.21 1.74 10.64
N ILE A 500 -1.63 2.77 11.24
CA ILE A 500 -2.15 4.15 11.22
C ILE A 500 -1.00 5.10 10.86
N PRO A 501 -1.15 6.02 9.89
CA PRO A 501 -0.18 7.07 9.64
C PRO A 501 0.01 7.94 10.88
N VAL A 502 1.24 8.28 11.25
CA VAL A 502 1.49 9.09 12.45
C VAL A 502 0.76 10.44 12.39
N ARG A 503 0.68 11.07 11.20
CA ARG A 503 -0.10 12.30 10.95
C ARG A 503 -1.63 12.18 11.12
N CYS A 504 -2.14 10.97 11.38
CA CYS A 504 -3.55 10.66 11.57
C CYS A 504 -3.87 10.17 12.99
N LEU A 505 -2.87 10.06 13.88
CA LEU A 505 -3.10 9.70 15.28
C LEU A 505 -3.77 10.86 16.03
N ARG A 506 -4.75 10.54 16.89
CA ARG A 506 -5.30 11.47 17.89
C ARG A 506 -4.73 11.17 19.27
N GLN A 507 -4.36 12.22 20.01
CA GLN A 507 -4.02 12.08 21.44
C GLN A 507 -5.25 11.74 22.30
N GLY A 508 -4.99 11.30 23.53
CA GLY A 508 -5.95 10.93 24.56
C GLY A 508 -6.26 9.45 24.66
N LEU A 509 -7.33 9.12 25.38
CA LEU A 509 -7.82 7.76 25.59
C LEU A 509 -8.64 7.29 24.36
N ARG A 510 -8.03 6.53 23.44
CA ARG A 510 -8.57 6.16 22.13
C ARG A 510 -8.78 4.66 21.97
N SER A 511 -9.70 4.28 21.08
CA SER A 511 -9.84 2.90 20.62
C SER A 511 -8.93 2.63 19.42
N VAL A 512 -8.29 1.47 19.36
CA VAL A 512 -7.61 0.97 18.15
C VAL A 512 -8.54 -0.04 17.49
N GLN A 513 -8.98 0.29 16.27
CA GLN A 513 -9.84 -0.59 15.47
C GLN A 513 -9.00 -1.56 14.64
N PHE A 514 -9.30 -2.86 14.73
CA PHE A 514 -8.67 -3.94 13.97
C PHE A 514 -9.58 -4.40 12.84
N TYR A 515 -9.01 -4.89 11.74
CA TYR A 515 -9.71 -5.11 10.47
C TYR A 515 -9.47 -6.55 9.97
N ASP A 516 -10.36 -7.05 9.10
CA ASP A 516 -10.16 -8.35 8.46
C ASP A 516 -9.01 -8.33 7.43
N ARG A 517 -8.53 -9.49 7.00
CA ARG A 517 -7.31 -9.66 6.16
C ARG A 517 -7.29 -8.87 4.84
N ASN A 518 -8.44 -8.36 4.41
CA ASN A 518 -8.58 -7.53 3.20
C ASN A 518 -9.22 -6.15 3.45
N CYS A 519 -9.46 -5.75 4.70
CA CYS A 519 -10.28 -4.60 5.10
C CYS A 519 -11.70 -4.53 4.48
N GLN A 520 -12.19 -5.63 3.88
CA GLN A 520 -13.42 -5.67 3.09
C GLN A 520 -14.68 -5.62 3.95
N HIS A 521 -14.63 -6.23 5.14
CA HIS A 521 -15.77 -6.28 6.05
C HIS A 521 -15.71 -5.15 7.10
N GLY A 522 -14.78 -4.20 6.92
CA GLY A 522 -14.52 -3.10 7.85
C GLY A 522 -13.75 -3.54 9.09
N SER A 523 -13.97 -2.83 10.20
CA SER A 523 -13.40 -3.20 11.49
C SER A 523 -14.17 -4.34 12.15
N PHE A 524 -13.47 -5.19 12.90
CA PHE A 524 -14.09 -6.24 13.70
C PHE A 524 -15.11 -5.65 14.69
N ALA A 525 -16.27 -6.30 14.79
CA ALA A 525 -17.36 -5.83 15.65
C ALA A 525 -17.00 -5.76 17.15
N PHE A 526 -15.99 -6.52 17.61
CA PHE A 526 -15.61 -6.62 19.02
C PHE A 526 -14.10 -6.56 19.30
N ALA A 527 -13.22 -6.96 18.36
CA ALA A 527 -11.78 -6.99 18.59
C ALA A 527 -11.15 -5.58 18.51
N ARG A 528 -10.83 -5.00 19.67
CA ARG A 528 -10.34 -3.63 19.84
C ARG A 528 -9.34 -3.55 20.99
N LEU A 529 -8.47 -2.55 20.97
CA LEU A 529 -7.71 -2.12 22.14
C LEU A 529 -8.21 -0.74 22.59
N LEU A 530 -8.09 -0.44 23.89
CA LEU A 530 -8.18 0.92 24.42
C LEU A 530 -6.77 1.36 24.85
N VAL A 531 -6.31 2.51 24.39
CA VAL A 531 -4.96 3.01 24.60
C VAL A 531 -4.98 4.47 25.05
N SER A 532 -4.05 4.88 25.90
CA SER A 532 -3.77 6.29 26.15
C SER A 532 -2.59 6.71 25.26
N VAL A 533 -2.73 7.80 24.52
CA VAL A 533 -1.73 8.28 23.55
C VAL A 533 -1.45 9.75 23.79
N GLU A 534 -0.19 10.14 23.90
CA GLU A 534 0.22 11.54 24.06
C GLU A 534 1.11 11.95 22.88
N ILE A 535 0.90 13.18 22.38
CA ILE A 535 1.54 13.71 21.17
C ILE A 535 1.95 15.16 21.49
N GLU A 536 3.24 15.39 21.74
CA GLU A 536 3.77 16.66 22.25
C GLU A 536 4.38 17.57 21.16
N GLN A 537 4.91 18.74 21.56
CA GLN A 537 5.60 19.67 20.65
C GLN A 537 6.90 20.37 21.16
N HIS A 538 8.05 19.67 21.11
CA HIS A 538 9.42 20.22 21.20
C HIS A 538 9.88 21.01 19.95
N ILE A 539 9.68 22.34 19.94
CA ILE A 539 10.30 23.26 18.97
C ILE A 539 11.83 23.30 19.18
N PRO A 540 12.67 22.96 18.18
CA PRO A 540 14.11 23.22 18.26
C PRO A 540 14.35 24.73 18.39
N TRP A 541 15.23 25.12 19.31
CA TRP A 541 15.41 26.49 19.79
C TRP A 541 15.54 27.55 18.67
N LYS A 542 14.93 28.72 18.90
CA LYS A 542 15.02 29.93 18.08
C LYS A 542 16.44 30.48 17.98
#